data_AF-A0A355PA16-F1
#
_entry.id   AF-A0A355PA16-F1
#
_cell.length_a   1.000
_cell.length_b   1.000
_cell.length_c   1.000
_cell.angle_alpha   90.00
_cell.angle_beta   90.00
_cell.angle_gamma   90.00
#
_symmetry.space_group_name_H-M   'P 1'
#
loop_
_entity.id
_entity.type
_entity.pdbx_description
1 polymer ?
#
loop_
_entity_poly.entity_id
_entity_poly.type
_entity_poly.pdbx_seq_one_letter_code
_entity_poly.pdbx_strand_id
1 'polypeptide(L)'
;AAEVTLFVNDELHATLAKLGDELRFVMLTSEVHLAPLADAANAESTELEGLKVAVSASGHAKCERCWHHRADVGSVAEHPDLCGRCVSNLPEGSGEIRHYA
;
A
#
# COMPACT_ATOMS: atom_id res chain seq x y z
N ALA A 1 7.98 5.83 -6.76
CA ALA A 1 6.91 5.33 -5.87
C ALA A 1 7.35 5.37 -4.42
N ALA A 2 6.42 5.54 -3.50
CA ALA A 2 6.69 5.55 -2.06
C ALA A 2 6.00 4.37 -1.36
N GLU A 3 6.63 3.89 -0.31
CA GLU A 3 6.07 3.00 0.70
C GLU A 3 6.01 3.78 2.01
N VAL A 4 4.85 3.76 2.65
CA VAL A 4 4.57 4.57 3.84
C VAL A 4 4.27 3.65 5.01
N THR A 5 4.93 3.88 6.14
CA THR A 5 4.55 3.25 7.42
C THR A 5 3.91 4.31 8.30
N LEU A 6 2.65 4.11 8.65
CA LEU A 6 1.91 4.91 9.62
C LEU A 6 2.03 4.24 10.99
N PHE A 7 2.74 4.89 11.90
CA PHE A 7 2.84 4.47 13.28
C PHE A 7 1.71 5.15 14.06
N VAL A 8 0.78 4.36 14.57
CA VAL A 8 -0.51 4.82 15.06
C VAL A 8 -0.82 4.30 16.45
N ASN A 9 -1.55 5.09 17.23
CA ASN A 9 -2.17 4.60 18.46
C ASN A 9 -3.33 3.62 18.15
N ASP A 10 -3.86 2.97 19.19
CA ASP A 10 -4.87 1.92 19.04
C ASP A 10 -6.16 2.41 18.35
N GLU A 11 -6.56 3.66 18.63
CA GLU A 11 -7.77 4.26 18.04
C GLU A 11 -7.63 4.48 16.53
N LEU A 12 -6.53 5.10 16.10
CA LEU A 12 -6.24 5.31 14.68
C LEU A 12 -6.00 3.98 13.96
N HIS A 13 -5.30 3.03 14.60
CA HIS A 13 -5.12 1.69 14.05
C HIS A 13 -6.47 1.01 13.79
N ALA A 14 -7.38 0.98 14.76
CA ALA A 14 -8.70 0.37 14.62
C ALA A 14 -9.53 1.01 13.50
N THR A 15 -9.32 2.30 13.23
CA THR A 15 -9.98 3.01 12.14
C THR A 15 -9.37 2.70 10.79
N LEU A 16 -8.05 2.84 10.64
CA LEU A 16 -7.35 2.69 9.37
C LEU A 16 -7.28 1.23 8.91
N ALA A 17 -7.21 0.27 9.84
CA ALA A 17 -7.16 -1.16 9.52
C ALA A 17 -8.43 -1.65 8.79
N LYS A 18 -9.55 -0.93 8.89
CA LYS A 18 -10.79 -1.24 8.16
C LYS A 18 -10.59 -1.18 6.65
N LEU A 19 -9.65 -0.37 6.15
CA LEU A 19 -9.39 -0.21 4.73
C LEU A 19 -8.53 -1.35 4.15
N GLY A 20 -7.82 -2.12 4.98
CA GLY A 20 -6.96 -3.22 4.52
C GLY A 20 -5.96 -2.78 3.44
N ASP A 21 -5.81 -3.59 2.37
CA ASP A 21 -4.93 -3.28 1.23
C ASP A 21 -5.36 -2.00 0.46
N GLU A 22 -6.63 -1.58 0.57
CA GLU A 22 -7.11 -0.38 -0.12
C GLU A 22 -6.61 0.93 0.52
N LEU A 23 -6.03 0.86 1.73
CA LEU A 23 -5.44 2.04 2.39
C LEU A 23 -4.39 2.72 1.50
N ARG A 24 -3.62 1.95 0.73
CA ARG A 24 -2.63 2.51 -0.20
C ARG A 24 -3.25 3.31 -1.35
N PHE A 25 -4.49 3.00 -1.75
CA PHE A 25 -5.22 3.78 -2.74
C PHE A 25 -5.66 5.13 -2.16
N VAL A 26 -6.13 5.15 -0.91
CA VAL A 26 -6.48 6.39 -0.22
C VAL A 26 -5.25 7.29 -0.03
N MET A 27 -4.10 6.68 0.28
CA MET A 27 -2.83 7.39 0.49
C MET A 27 -2.08 7.69 -0.81
N LEU A 28 -2.58 7.27 -1.98
CA LEU A 28 -1.94 7.44 -3.29
C LEU A 28 -0.46 6.97 -3.33
N THR A 29 -0.18 5.88 -2.62
CA THR A 29 1.16 5.31 -2.47
C THR A 29 1.19 3.87 -2.97
N SER A 30 2.39 3.32 -3.19
CA SER A 30 2.49 1.93 -3.69
C SER A 30 2.22 0.89 -2.62
N GLU A 31 2.54 1.22 -1.37
CA GLU A 31 2.28 0.38 -0.20
C GLU A 31 2.07 1.23 1.05
N VAL A 32 1.20 0.76 1.96
CA VAL A 32 1.02 1.35 3.28
C VAL A 32 1.01 0.28 4.34
N HIS A 33 1.84 0.46 5.37
CA HIS A 33 1.87 -0.38 6.55
C HIS A 33 1.35 0.37 7.77
N LEU A 34 0.58 -0.31 8.62
CA LEU A 34 0.23 0.17 9.95
C LEU A 34 1.16 -0.50 10.97
N ALA A 35 1.70 0.30 11.89
CA ALA A 35 2.54 -0.17 12.98
C ALA A 35 2.14 0.50 14.30
N PRO A 36 2.42 -0.10 15.46
CA PRO A 36 2.19 0.53 16.76
C PRO A 36 3.00 1.82 16.93
N LEU A 37 2.41 2.85 17.55
CA LEU A 37 3.10 4.12 17.82
C LEU A 37 4.39 3.96 18.64
N ALA A 38 4.47 2.91 19.48
CA ALA A 38 5.65 2.60 20.28
C ALA A 38 6.88 2.23 19.44
N ASP A 39 6.70 1.76 18.20
CA ASP A 39 7.79 1.30 17.33
C ASP A 39 8.36 2.43 16.45
N ALA A 40 7.89 3.67 16.64
CA ALA A 40 8.16 4.83 15.79
C ALA A 40 9.54 5.48 16.01
N ALA A 41 10.58 4.68 16.26
CA ALA A 41 11.91 5.16 16.67
C ALA A 41 12.57 6.12 15.66
N ASN A 42 12.34 5.90 14.36
CA ASN A 42 12.91 6.70 13.26
C ASN A 42 11.83 7.35 12.37
N ALA A 43 10.62 7.54 12.89
CA ALA A 43 9.52 8.14 12.16
C ALA A 43 9.34 9.62 12.50
N GLU A 44 8.91 10.40 11.51
CA GLU A 44 8.66 11.83 11.65
C GLU A 44 7.33 12.08 12.38
N SER A 45 7.31 13.08 13.25
CA SER A 45 6.10 13.53 13.92
C SER A 45 5.18 14.26 12.94
N THR A 46 3.87 14.08 13.10
CA THR A 46 2.85 14.84 12.37
C THR A 46 2.17 15.85 13.30
N GLU A 47 1.37 16.75 12.73
CA GLU A 47 0.48 17.63 13.51
C GLU A 47 -0.68 16.88 14.16
N LEU A 48 -0.92 15.62 13.77
CA LEU A 48 -1.96 14.78 14.34
C LEU A 48 -1.40 13.97 15.53
N GLU A 49 -2.01 14.16 16.70
CA GLU A 49 -1.68 13.37 17.88
C GLU A 49 -1.93 11.87 17.62
N GLY A 50 -1.00 11.03 18.08
CA GLY A 50 -1.10 9.60 17.91
C GLY A 50 -0.68 9.08 16.52
N LEU A 51 -0.16 9.95 15.63
CA LEU A 51 0.34 9.56 14.32
C LEU A 51 1.78 10.04 14.07
N LYS A 52 2.64 9.09 13.71
CA LYS A 52 3.97 9.32 13.13
C LYS A 52 4.11 8.61 11.80
N VAL A 53 4.98 9.12 10.93
CA VAL A 53 5.11 8.63 9.55
C VAL A 53 6.56 8.38 9.21
N ALA A 54 6.85 7.19 8.67
CA ALA A 54 8.09 6.93 7.94
C ALA A 54 7.77 6.73 6.46
N VAL A 55 8.59 7.32 5.58
CA VAL A 55 8.43 7.19 4.13
C VAL A 55 9.73 6.67 3.56
N SER A 56 9.64 5.69 2.65
CA SER A 56 10.76 5.20 1.87
C SER A 56 10.41 5.10 0.39
N ALA A 57 11.42 5.14 -0.47
CA ALA A 57 11.22 4.82 -1.87
C ALA A 57 11.00 3.31 -2.02
N SER A 58 9.99 2.90 -2.79
CA SER A 58 9.74 1.47 -3.03
C SER A 58 10.91 0.83 -3.76
N GLY A 59 11.36 -0.33 -3.26
CA GLY A 59 12.39 -1.15 -3.90
C GLY A 59 11.85 -2.07 -5.00
N HIS A 60 10.53 -2.10 -5.20
CA HIS A 60 9.88 -3.02 -6.12
C HIS A 60 9.82 -2.49 -7.56
N ALA A 61 9.59 -3.39 -8.52
CA ALA A 61 9.38 -3.03 -9.91
C ALA A 61 8.01 -2.35 -10.10
N LYS A 62 7.96 -1.39 -11.03
CA LYS A 62 6.75 -0.65 -11.40
C LYS A 62 5.86 -1.53 -12.28
N CYS A 63 4.57 -1.64 -11.93
CA CYS A 63 3.56 -2.21 -12.81
C CYS A 63 3.18 -1.22 -13.92
N GLU A 64 3.27 -1.60 -15.19
CA GLU A 64 3.02 -0.67 -16.31
C GLU A 64 1.54 -0.28 -16.48
N ARG A 65 0.61 -1.03 -15.87
CA ARG A 65 -0.83 -0.73 -15.93
C ARG A 65 -1.32 0.20 -14.82
N CYS A 66 -0.96 -0.07 -13.56
CA CYS A 66 -1.43 0.74 -12.42
C CYS A 66 -0.38 1.68 -11.83
N TRP A 67 0.87 1.61 -12.30
CA TRP A 67 2.01 2.42 -11.88
C TRP A 67 2.42 2.28 -10.42
N HIS A 68 1.76 1.43 -9.63
CA HIS A 68 2.25 1.02 -8.33
C HIS A 68 3.48 0.14 -8.48
N HIS A 69 4.44 0.32 -7.58
CA HIS A 69 5.57 -0.58 -7.44
C HIS A 69 5.19 -1.73 -6.51
N ARG A 70 5.32 -2.97 -6.96
CA ARG A 70 4.81 -4.13 -6.23
C ARG A 70 5.76 -5.31 -6.35
N ALA A 71 5.86 -6.08 -5.26
CA ALA A 71 6.74 -7.25 -5.18
C ALA A 71 6.37 -8.36 -6.18
N ASP A 72 5.12 -8.40 -6.64
CA ASP A 72 4.57 -9.43 -7.51
C ASP A 72 4.62 -9.08 -9.01
N VAL A 73 5.18 -7.92 -9.39
CA VAL A 73 5.46 -7.63 -10.81
C VAL A 73 6.48 -8.64 -11.34
N GLY A 74 6.17 -9.28 -12.46
CA GLY A 74 6.99 -10.35 -13.04
C GLY A 74 6.63 -11.76 -12.57
N SER A 75 5.65 -11.92 -11.67
CA SER A 75 5.21 -13.24 -11.20
C SER A 75 4.39 -14.04 -12.21
N VAL A 76 3.74 -13.37 -13.18
CA VAL A 76 2.93 -13.99 -14.24
C VAL A 76 3.69 -13.93 -15.55
N ALA A 77 4.09 -15.08 -16.10
CA ALA A 77 4.97 -15.18 -17.26
C ALA A 77 4.38 -14.54 -18.53
N GLU A 78 3.07 -14.63 -18.71
CA GLU A 78 2.34 -14.05 -19.85
C GLU A 78 2.24 -12.51 -19.75
N HIS A 79 2.43 -11.95 -18.55
CA HIS A 79 2.31 -10.53 -18.25
C HIS A 79 3.45 -10.05 -17.33
N PRO A 80 4.72 -10.10 -17.78
CA PRO A 80 5.90 -9.88 -16.93
C PRO A 80 5.98 -8.46 -16.35
N ASP A 81 5.36 -7.48 -16.99
CA ASP A 81 5.39 -6.08 -16.56
C ASP A 81 4.18 -5.68 -15.69
N LEU A 82 3.29 -6.64 -15.36
CA LEU A 82 2.08 -6.40 -14.59
C LEU A 82 2.14 -7.06 -13.21
N CYS A 83 1.55 -6.41 -12.21
CA CYS A 83 1.26 -7.03 -10.92
C CYS A 83 0.00 -7.93 -11.01
N GLY A 84 -0.17 -8.85 -10.05
CA GLY A 84 -1.27 -9.82 -10.03
C GLY A 84 -2.65 -9.17 -10.05
N ARG A 85 -2.85 -8.06 -9.34
CA ARG A 85 -4.09 -7.26 -9.40
C ARG A 85 -4.38 -6.75 -10.82
N CYS A 86 -3.34 -6.28 -11.52
CA CYS A 86 -3.52 -5.81 -12.88
C CYS A 86 -3.78 -6.94 -13.86
N VAL A 87 -3.27 -8.15 -13.59
CA VAL A 87 -3.60 -9.35 -14.37
C VAL A 87 -5.06 -9.77 -14.12
N SER A 88 -5.52 -9.81 -12.87
CA SER A 88 -6.91 -10.18 -12.55
C SER A 88 -7.95 -9.24 -13.18
N ASN A 89 -7.57 -8.00 -13.49
CA ASN A 89 -8.42 -7.00 -14.14
C ASN A 89 -8.34 -6.99 -15.68
N LEU A 90 -7.64 -7.93 -16.32
CA LEU A 90 -7.66 -8.07 -17.79
C LEU A 90 -8.98 -8.69 -18.26
N PRO A 91 -9.33 -8.63 -19.57
CA PRO A 91 -10.60 -9.15 -20.07
C PRO A 91 -10.91 -10.61 -19.69
N GLU A 92 -9.86 -11.44 -19.58
CA GLU A 92 -9.97 -12.87 -19.21
C GLU A 92 -9.86 -13.10 -17.68
N GLY A 93 -9.64 -12.05 -16.90
CA GLY A 93 -9.46 -12.11 -15.45
C GLY A 93 -10.78 -12.05 -14.69
N SER A 94 -10.75 -12.45 -13.42
CA SER A 94 -11.94 -12.47 -12.54
C SER A 94 -12.43 -11.08 -12.13
N GLY A 95 -11.66 -10.03 -12.42
CA GLY A 95 -11.84 -8.70 -11.83
C GLY A 95 -11.34 -8.64 -10.38
N GLU A 96 -11.07 -7.43 -9.91
CA GLU A 96 -10.85 -7.12 -8.50
C GLU A 96 -12.16 -6.72 -7.81
N ILE A 97 -12.29 -7.09 -6.54
CA ILE A 97 -13.38 -6.62 -5.68
C ILE A 97 -12.84 -5.45 -4.86
N ARG A 98 -13.57 -4.34 -4.88
CA ARG A 98 -13.24 -3.14 -4.08
C ARG A 98 -14.38 -2.83 -3.12
N HIS A 99 -14.05 -2.45 -1.90
CA HIS A 99 -15.01 -2.20 -0.83
C HIS A 99 -15.16 -0.72 -0.49
N TYR A 100 -14.09 0.06 -0.60
CA TYR A 100 -14.06 1.45 -0.14
C TYR A 100 -13.47 2.41 -1.17
N ALA A 101 -12.26 2.10 -1.64
CA ALA A 101 -11.45 3.00 -2.46
C ALA A 101 -11.01 2.30 -3.72
#